data_AF-A0A921MXZ4-F1
#
_entry.id   AF-A0A921MXZ4-F1
#
_cell.length_a   1.000
_cell.length_b   1.000
_cell.length_c   1.000
_cell.angle_alpha   90.00
_cell.angle_beta   90.00
_cell.angle_gamma   90.00
#
_symmetry.space_group_name_H-M   'P 1'
#
loop_
_entity.id
_entity.type
_entity.pdbx_description
1 polymer ?
#
loop_
_entity_poly.entity_id
_entity_poly.type
_entity_poly.pdbx_seq_one_letter_code
_entity_poly.pdbx_strand_id
1 'polypeptide(L)'
;MTSRRPAHRSSTTSEIARRGVLVVGPALLLAGCGMLPGLGEDESTAADGAGAAEDGPEAEEATQEQSAPPANTVATADFDVLEVEDETTAGRLMSRVEDSETMIHPYAQATVIATTLLDSLTAEQFTALTGEEVPEVDSPDPDVDGEQLATVILPGEMKKFLLTAWESTDPEWAPAVDPTYTELYITYAGNQSIRLDSTSDGDAERSGTVLAIVDATPDAGTVALRAEMGNGVQELSLVDGTILTTPAPRMYDRGLEVEVSEATTLDTKVPDGFAKDFMTLHGTVEEAYLSPYVSAGLDYGGSLGWASEDEIHLVIPLNWDRDFSSNVKELTEIVLVLPDGTELRPAQDQTTMFRSAHSQPIATFTIPADLDTATVKIMPRFGQVLDEDFE
;
A
#
# COMPACT_ATOMS: atom_id res chain seq x y z
N MET A 1 31.51 33.19 -3.10
CA MET A 1 32.37 32.02 -2.81
C MET A 1 31.68 31.21 -1.74
N THR A 2 30.91 30.21 -2.14
CA THR A 2 30.24 29.27 -1.23
C THR A 2 30.74 27.88 -1.60
N SER A 3 31.36 27.24 -0.61
CA SER A 3 32.05 25.96 -0.71
C SER A 3 31.03 24.83 -0.74
N ARG A 4 31.03 24.03 -1.82
CA ARG A 4 30.38 22.72 -1.87
C ARG A 4 31.28 21.72 -1.14
N ARG A 5 30.75 21.03 -0.14
CA ARG A 5 31.25 19.71 0.28
C ARG A 5 30.20 18.63 -0.05
N PRO A 6 30.65 17.39 -0.31
CA PRO A 6 29.83 16.34 -0.91
C PRO A 6 29.01 15.59 0.14
N ALA A 7 27.84 15.10 -0.30
CA ALA A 7 27.03 14.16 0.45
C ALA A 7 27.75 12.82 0.62
N HIS A 8 27.69 12.31 1.84
CA HIS A 8 28.15 10.99 2.24
C HIS A 8 27.36 9.89 1.51
N ARG A 9 28.09 8.93 0.95
CA ARG A 9 27.59 7.57 0.70
C ARG A 9 27.44 6.87 2.06
N SER A 10 26.30 6.24 2.28
CA SER A 10 26.21 5.08 3.16
C SER A 10 25.44 4.00 2.44
N SER A 11 26.11 2.90 2.18
CA SER A 11 25.55 1.62 1.77
C SER A 11 25.06 0.90 3.02
N THR A 12 23.82 0.46 3.02
CA THR A 12 23.38 -0.69 3.82
C THR A 12 22.63 -1.60 2.87
N THR A 13 23.35 -2.63 2.44
CA THR A 13 22.85 -3.80 1.73
C THR A 13 21.86 -4.52 2.64
N SER A 14 20.57 -4.39 2.37
CA SER A 14 19.61 -5.44 2.67
C SER A 14 19.74 -6.47 1.55
N GLU A 15 19.94 -7.75 1.90
CA GLU A 15 19.90 -8.84 0.93
C GLU A 15 18.46 -8.99 0.44
N ILE A 16 18.15 -8.26 -0.62
CA ILE A 16 16.86 -8.27 -1.31
C ILE A 16 16.80 -9.53 -2.18
N ALA A 17 15.83 -10.38 -1.93
CA ALA A 17 15.47 -11.46 -2.85
C ALA A 17 14.86 -10.84 -4.12
N ARG A 18 15.69 -10.66 -5.14
CA ARG A 18 15.28 -10.17 -6.46
C ARG A 18 14.71 -11.32 -7.27
N ARG A 19 13.57 -11.08 -7.92
CA ARG A 19 12.88 -12.05 -8.77
C ARG A 19 13.05 -11.67 -10.23
N GLY A 20 13.66 -12.57 -10.99
CA GLY A 20 14.00 -12.36 -12.41
C GLY A 20 12.91 -12.88 -13.34
N VAL A 21 12.48 -12.07 -14.30
CA VAL A 21 11.73 -12.53 -15.48
C VAL A 21 12.69 -12.68 -16.66
N LEU A 22 12.71 -13.85 -17.30
CA LEU A 22 13.56 -14.16 -18.47
C LEU A 22 12.69 -14.22 -19.73
N VAL A 23 13.04 -13.59 -20.84
CA VAL A 23 12.23 -13.64 -22.09
C VAL A 23 12.97 -14.40 -23.18
N VAL A 24 12.35 -15.48 -23.68
CA VAL A 24 12.89 -16.25 -24.83
C VAL A 24 11.91 -16.22 -26.00
N GLY A 25 12.31 -15.59 -27.11
CA GLY A 25 11.63 -15.67 -28.41
C GLY A 25 12.24 -16.77 -29.29
N PRO A 26 11.45 -17.51 -30.10
CA PRO A 26 12.00 -18.51 -31.00
C PRO A 26 12.58 -17.84 -32.27
N ALA A 27 13.90 -17.84 -32.40
CA ALA A 27 14.57 -17.63 -33.68
C ALA A 27 14.78 -18.98 -34.39
N LEU A 28 14.13 -19.17 -35.54
CA LEU A 28 14.39 -20.29 -36.46
C LEU A 28 15.65 -19.98 -37.30
N LEU A 29 16.70 -20.82 -37.19
CA LEU A 29 17.39 -21.55 -38.30
C LEU A 29 18.81 -22.05 -37.94
N LEU A 30 18.96 -23.39 -37.99
CA LEU A 30 20.06 -24.24 -38.52
C LEU A 30 21.54 -24.14 -38.05
N ALA A 31 21.96 -25.29 -37.46
CA ALA A 31 23.21 -26.05 -37.67
C ALA A 31 24.53 -25.64 -36.96
N GLY A 32 25.13 -26.61 -36.24
CA GLY A 32 26.59 -26.80 -36.20
C GLY A 32 27.26 -27.07 -34.84
N CYS A 33 27.45 -28.36 -34.54
CA CYS A 33 28.37 -29.01 -33.59
C CYS A 33 29.51 -28.22 -32.90
N GLY A 34 29.78 -28.51 -31.62
CA GLY A 34 31.10 -28.32 -30.99
C GLY A 34 31.15 -28.56 -29.48
N MET A 35 31.97 -29.53 -29.04
CA MET A 35 32.16 -30.01 -27.65
C MET A 35 32.84 -29.01 -26.67
N LEU A 36 32.48 -29.18 -25.38
CA LEU A 36 33.21 -28.95 -24.10
C LEU A 36 34.66 -29.55 -24.08
N PRO A 37 35.53 -29.48 -23.01
CA PRO A 37 35.32 -29.14 -21.58
C PRO A 37 36.48 -28.41 -20.80
N GLY A 38 36.25 -28.18 -19.49
CA GLY A 38 37.26 -28.29 -18.40
C GLY A 38 37.55 -26.99 -17.64
N LEU A 39 37.92 -26.94 -16.36
CA LEU A 39 38.08 -27.89 -15.23
C LEU A 39 38.62 -27.04 -14.03
N GLY A 40 38.34 -27.46 -12.79
CA GLY A 40 39.05 -27.06 -11.53
C GLY A 40 38.29 -26.03 -10.66
N GLU A 41 37.84 -26.32 -9.43
CA GLU A 41 38.57 -26.67 -8.17
C GLU A 41 39.60 -25.57 -7.80
N ASP A 42 39.74 -25.00 -6.59
CA ASP A 42 39.45 -25.50 -5.23
C ASP A 42 39.62 -24.38 -4.15
N GLU A 43 38.97 -24.61 -3.00
CA GLU A 43 39.36 -24.41 -1.58
C GLU A 43 39.83 -23.11 -0.85
N SER A 44 39.44 -23.10 0.44
CA SER A 44 40.06 -22.55 1.69
C SER A 44 39.57 -21.16 2.16
N THR A 45 38.71 -21.03 3.18
CA THR A 45 38.75 -21.27 4.66
C THR A 45 39.30 -20.13 5.54
N ALA A 46 38.39 -19.64 6.41
CA ALA A 46 38.50 -19.29 7.83
C ALA A 46 39.30 -18.06 8.32
N ALA A 47 38.64 -17.24 9.15
CA ALA A 47 39.13 -16.88 10.49
C ALA A 47 38.01 -16.26 11.37
N ASP A 48 37.87 -16.85 12.57
CA ASP A 48 37.14 -16.40 13.75
C ASP A 48 37.62 -15.05 14.32
N GLY A 49 36.76 -14.41 15.12
CA GLY A 49 37.16 -13.37 16.07
C GLY A 49 36.02 -12.91 16.98
N ALA A 50 35.93 -13.52 18.16
CA ALA A 50 34.96 -13.23 19.23
C ALA A 50 35.46 -12.17 20.25
N GLY A 51 34.50 -11.56 20.98
CA GLY A 51 34.66 -10.85 22.27
C GLY A 51 33.51 -9.84 22.48
N ALA A 52 32.50 -10.04 23.34
CA ALA A 52 32.47 -9.98 24.83
C ALA A 52 32.94 -8.62 25.39
N ALA A 53 32.34 -7.92 26.37
CA ALA A 53 31.14 -8.03 27.21
C ALA A 53 31.00 -6.71 28.03
N GLU A 54 30.01 -6.65 28.94
CA GLU A 54 29.81 -5.76 30.12
C GLU A 54 28.93 -4.50 29.91
N ASP A 55 27.73 -4.34 30.52
CA ASP A 55 27.18 -4.40 31.90
C ASP A 55 27.10 -3.03 32.64
N GLY A 56 25.88 -2.50 32.70
CA GLY A 56 25.23 -1.73 33.79
C GLY A 56 25.78 -0.36 34.28
N PRO A 57 25.03 0.40 35.12
CA PRO A 57 23.73 0.08 35.71
C PRO A 57 22.65 1.21 35.67
N GLU A 58 21.44 0.72 35.97
CA GLU A 58 20.19 1.28 36.49
C GLU A 58 20.23 2.65 37.22
N ALA A 59 19.21 3.47 36.93
CA ALA A 59 18.81 4.62 37.74
C ALA A 59 17.31 4.51 38.09
N GLU A 60 17.03 4.64 39.38
CA GLU A 60 15.78 4.43 40.08
C GLU A 60 14.65 5.36 39.61
N GLU A 61 13.47 4.79 39.34
CA GLU A 61 12.21 5.52 39.16
C GLU A 61 11.66 5.99 40.51
N ALA A 62 11.46 7.30 40.64
CA ALA A 62 10.71 7.90 41.74
C ALA A 62 9.21 7.90 41.38
N THR A 63 8.44 7.01 41.99
CA THR A 63 6.98 6.98 41.89
C THR A 63 6.40 8.20 42.61
N GLN A 64 5.77 9.13 41.86
CA GLN A 64 4.97 10.22 42.44
C GLN A 64 3.56 9.70 42.74
N GLU A 65 3.14 9.73 44.00
CA GLU A 65 1.74 9.50 44.39
C GLU A 65 0.87 10.64 43.84
N GLN A 66 0.02 10.32 42.87
CA GLN A 66 -0.94 11.24 42.27
C GLN A 66 -2.18 11.34 43.17
N SER A 67 -2.33 12.46 43.88
CA SER A 67 -3.50 12.73 44.73
C SER A 67 -4.75 12.87 43.85
N ALA A 68 -5.81 12.10 44.14
CA ALA A 68 -7.06 12.16 43.38
C ALA A 68 -7.73 13.55 43.49
N PRO A 69 -8.27 14.10 42.39
CA PRO A 69 -8.97 15.38 42.42
C PRO A 69 -10.22 15.32 43.32
N PRO A 70 -10.61 16.45 43.94
CA PRO A 70 -11.79 16.48 44.80
C PRO A 70 -13.07 16.18 43.99
N ALA A 71 -13.94 15.32 44.52
CA ALA A 71 -15.10 14.79 43.79
C ALA A 71 -16.10 15.86 43.30
N ASN A 72 -16.12 17.03 43.94
CA ASN A 72 -16.98 18.16 43.57
C ASN A 72 -16.43 19.01 42.41
N THR A 73 -15.35 18.59 41.74
CA THR A 73 -14.80 19.27 40.56
C THR A 73 -14.66 18.37 39.34
N VAL A 74 -15.20 17.16 39.42
CA VAL A 74 -15.02 16.10 38.42
C VAL A 74 -16.33 15.83 37.69
N ALA A 75 -16.25 15.61 36.38
CA ALA A 75 -17.31 15.05 35.56
C ALA A 75 -16.79 13.88 34.73
N THR A 76 -17.70 12.99 34.35
CA THR A 76 -17.41 11.87 33.44
C THR A 76 -17.92 12.19 32.04
N ALA A 77 -17.05 12.07 31.03
CA ALA A 77 -17.44 12.23 29.63
C ALA A 77 -18.24 11.03 29.12
N ASP A 78 -19.15 11.27 28.18
CA ASP A 78 -20.03 10.25 27.59
C ASP A 78 -19.98 10.31 26.04
N PHE A 79 -18.97 9.67 25.46
CA PHE A 79 -18.85 9.44 24.02
C PHE A 79 -17.93 8.25 23.74
N ASP A 80 -18.06 7.61 22.57
CA ASP A 80 -17.18 6.52 22.18
C ASP A 80 -15.94 7.04 21.44
N VAL A 81 -16.16 7.71 20.30
CA VAL A 81 -15.12 8.30 19.45
C VAL A 81 -15.68 9.52 18.70
N LEU A 82 -14.85 10.55 18.52
CA LEU A 82 -15.18 11.78 17.78
C LEU A 82 -13.96 12.32 17.02
N GLU A 83 -14.23 13.12 15.99
CA GLU A 83 -13.23 13.95 15.32
C GLU A 83 -12.91 15.18 16.16
N VAL A 84 -11.64 15.56 16.19
CA VAL A 84 -11.17 16.68 17.00
C VAL A 84 -11.33 18.00 16.27
N GLU A 85 -11.87 19.03 16.95
CA GLU A 85 -12.05 20.36 16.36
C GLU A 85 -10.77 21.23 16.36
N ASP A 86 -10.00 21.22 17.47
CA ASP A 86 -8.75 21.98 17.59
C ASP A 86 -7.50 21.09 17.53
N GLU A 87 -6.99 20.89 16.30
CA GLU A 87 -5.76 20.15 16.05
C GLU A 87 -4.51 20.78 16.70
N THR A 88 -4.51 22.09 16.97
CA THR A 88 -3.36 22.75 17.62
C THR A 88 -3.28 22.36 19.08
N THR A 89 -4.41 22.30 19.77
CA THR A 89 -4.49 21.81 21.14
C THR A 89 -4.14 20.33 21.18
N ALA A 90 -4.67 19.53 20.26
CA ALA A 90 -4.37 18.11 20.18
C ALA A 90 -2.87 17.82 19.99
N GLY A 91 -2.22 18.52 19.05
CA GLY A 91 -0.80 18.35 18.75
C GLY A 91 0.14 18.67 19.92
N ARG A 92 -0.30 19.44 20.92
CA ARG A 92 0.48 19.71 22.15
C ARG A 92 0.37 18.58 23.18
N LEU A 93 -0.67 17.75 23.09
CA LEU A 93 -0.95 16.68 24.05
C LEU A 93 -0.40 15.33 23.57
N MET A 94 -0.23 15.16 22.26
CA MET A 94 0.28 13.94 21.65
C MET A 94 1.81 13.91 21.56
N SER A 95 2.36 12.70 21.50
CA SER A 95 3.77 12.47 21.16
C SER A 95 3.85 11.80 19.79
N ARG A 96 4.93 12.11 19.05
CA ARG A 96 5.17 11.53 17.73
C ARG A 96 5.34 10.02 17.82
N VAL A 97 4.75 9.29 16.88
CA VAL A 97 5.01 7.86 16.67
C VAL A 97 6.08 7.72 15.59
N GLU A 98 7.14 6.96 15.89
CA GLU A 98 8.23 6.72 14.92
C GLU A 98 8.10 5.36 14.23
N ASP A 99 7.48 4.38 14.87
CA ASP A 99 7.42 2.98 14.42
C ASP A 99 6.03 2.58 13.88
N SER A 100 5.19 3.54 13.46
CA SER A 100 3.90 3.21 12.84
C SER A 100 4.12 2.54 11.49
N GLU A 101 3.39 1.48 11.24
CA GLU A 101 3.27 0.91 9.91
C GLU A 101 2.43 1.83 9.01
N THR A 102 2.65 1.73 7.69
CA THR A 102 1.87 2.45 6.70
C THR A 102 0.80 1.53 6.13
N MET A 103 -0.46 1.86 6.31
CA MET A 103 -1.54 1.23 5.56
C MET A 103 -1.35 1.53 4.08
N ILE A 104 -1.32 0.49 3.24
CA ILE A 104 -1.21 0.63 1.78
C ILE A 104 -2.42 -0.03 1.16
N HIS A 105 -3.38 0.81 0.78
CA HIS A 105 -4.61 0.40 0.11
C HIS A 105 -4.75 1.22 -1.19
N PRO A 106 -5.37 0.69 -2.27
CA PRO A 106 -5.60 1.45 -3.49
C PRO A 106 -6.22 2.82 -3.20
N TYR A 107 -5.61 3.90 -3.70
CA TYR A 107 -6.05 5.28 -3.51
C TYR A 107 -6.10 5.76 -2.04
N ALA A 108 -5.52 4.99 -1.12
CA ALA A 108 -5.45 5.32 0.30
C ALA A 108 -4.19 4.74 0.96
N GLN A 109 -3.19 5.59 1.19
CA GLN A 109 -2.07 5.24 2.08
C GLN A 109 -2.10 6.13 3.31
N ALA A 110 -2.03 5.55 4.51
CA ALA A 110 -2.12 6.29 5.75
C ALA A 110 -1.18 5.73 6.82
N THR A 111 -0.69 6.60 7.71
CA THR A 111 0.21 6.26 8.81
C THR A 111 -0.22 7.01 10.07
N VAL A 112 -0.04 6.42 11.25
CA VAL A 112 -0.23 7.12 12.53
C VAL A 112 1.00 7.97 12.81
N ILE A 113 0.80 9.28 13.01
CA ILE A 113 1.90 10.23 13.21
C ILE A 113 2.10 10.63 14.66
N ALA A 114 1.04 10.57 15.46
CA ALA A 114 1.10 10.94 16.87
C ALA A 114 -0.02 10.24 17.65
N THR A 115 0.27 9.84 18.88
CA THR A 115 -0.71 9.22 19.77
C THR A 115 -0.39 9.53 21.23
N THR A 116 -1.41 9.48 22.09
CA THR A 116 -1.26 9.57 23.55
C THR A 116 -2.47 8.96 24.27
N LEU A 117 -2.24 8.49 25.49
CA LEU A 117 -3.28 8.07 26.42
C LEU A 117 -3.31 9.02 27.62
N LEU A 118 -4.43 9.70 27.82
CA LEU A 118 -4.61 10.69 28.89
C LEU A 118 -5.57 10.14 29.95
N ASP A 119 -5.23 10.31 31.22
CA ASP A 119 -6.10 9.91 32.34
C ASP A 119 -7.27 10.88 32.55
N SER A 120 -7.11 12.13 32.11
CA SER A 120 -8.10 13.19 32.28
C SER A 120 -7.86 14.35 31.29
N LEU A 121 -8.89 15.16 31.07
CA LEU A 121 -8.81 16.43 30.37
C LEU A 121 -9.18 17.59 31.30
N THR A 122 -8.59 18.76 31.11
CA THR A 122 -9.12 19.99 31.71
C THR A 122 -10.36 20.46 30.95
N ALA A 123 -11.20 21.30 31.57
CA ALA A 123 -12.35 21.93 30.91
C ALA A 123 -11.98 22.62 29.59
N GLU A 124 -10.85 23.34 29.56
CA GLU A 124 -10.36 24.02 28.36
C GLU A 124 -9.95 23.02 27.27
N GLN A 125 -9.25 21.94 27.65
CA GLN A 125 -8.85 20.89 26.70
C GLN A 125 -10.07 20.15 26.16
N PHE A 126 -11.05 19.82 27.01
CA PHE A 126 -12.27 19.14 26.59
C PHE A 126 -13.04 19.95 25.55
N THR A 127 -13.35 21.22 25.84
CA THR A 127 -14.08 22.07 24.89
C THR A 127 -13.27 22.34 23.63
N ALA A 128 -11.95 22.51 23.72
CA ALA A 128 -11.12 22.69 22.53
C ALA A 128 -11.09 21.43 21.63
N LEU A 129 -11.00 20.24 22.23
CA LEU A 129 -10.91 19.00 21.45
C LEU A 129 -12.26 18.56 20.89
N THR A 130 -13.36 18.73 21.64
CA THR A 130 -14.68 18.18 21.30
C THR A 130 -15.64 19.19 20.67
N GLY A 131 -15.40 20.49 20.84
CA GLY A 131 -16.39 21.53 20.54
C GLY A 131 -17.57 21.60 21.52
N GLU A 132 -17.64 20.69 22.49
CA GLU A 132 -18.77 20.57 23.41
C GLU A 132 -18.64 21.48 24.63
N GLU A 133 -19.79 21.79 25.23
CA GLU A 133 -19.86 22.48 26.51
C GLU A 133 -19.30 21.57 27.62
N VAL A 134 -18.64 22.20 28.59
CA VAL A 134 -18.05 21.48 29.72
C VAL A 134 -19.16 20.76 30.51
N PRO A 135 -19.04 19.46 30.80
CA PRO A 135 -20.06 18.72 31.53
C PRO A 135 -20.21 19.22 32.98
N GLU A 136 -21.42 19.05 33.51
CA GLU A 136 -21.72 19.29 34.92
C GLU A 136 -20.97 18.29 35.80
N VAL A 137 -20.57 18.70 37.00
CA VAL A 137 -19.91 17.82 37.97
C VAL A 137 -20.81 16.64 38.35
N ASP A 138 -20.23 15.44 38.47
CA ASP A 138 -20.96 14.20 38.78
C ASP A 138 -21.59 14.20 40.18
N SER A 139 -21.01 14.98 41.10
CA SER A 139 -21.44 15.09 42.49
C SER A 139 -21.36 16.56 42.95
N PRO A 140 -22.30 17.41 42.51
CA PRO A 140 -22.29 18.84 42.82
C PRO A 140 -22.47 19.06 44.32
N ASP A 141 -21.80 20.09 44.84
CA ASP A 141 -22.02 20.52 46.22
C ASP A 141 -23.45 21.07 46.35
N PRO A 142 -24.32 20.47 47.20
CA PRO A 142 -25.71 20.91 47.35
C PRO A 142 -25.83 22.30 47.97
N ASP A 143 -24.77 22.83 48.57
CA ASP A 143 -24.75 24.16 49.20
C ASP A 143 -24.38 25.29 48.21
N VAL A 144 -24.07 24.95 46.96
CA VAL A 144 -23.75 25.92 45.91
C VAL A 144 -24.95 26.11 44.98
N ASP A 145 -25.47 27.33 44.92
CA ASP A 145 -26.57 27.70 44.02
C ASP A 145 -26.06 27.87 42.57
N GLY A 146 -26.56 27.05 41.64
CA GLY A 146 -26.28 27.13 40.20
C GLY A 146 -25.62 25.88 39.61
N GLU A 147 -25.52 25.83 38.28
CA GLU A 147 -24.83 24.77 37.54
C GLU A 147 -23.31 24.85 37.84
N GLN A 148 -22.74 23.75 38.32
CA GLN A 148 -21.32 23.61 38.61
C GLN A 148 -20.65 22.85 37.47
N LEU A 149 -19.80 23.55 36.72
CA LEU A 149 -19.02 22.95 35.64
C LEU A 149 -17.76 22.29 36.19
N ALA A 150 -17.43 21.11 35.67
CA ALA A 150 -16.23 20.40 36.07
C ALA A 150 -14.95 21.11 35.60
N THR A 151 -13.88 20.97 36.38
CA THR A 151 -12.54 21.44 35.98
C THR A 151 -11.66 20.30 35.51
N VAL A 152 -12.00 19.07 35.88
CA VAL A 152 -11.36 17.82 35.48
C VAL A 152 -12.43 16.91 34.89
N ILE A 153 -12.21 16.47 33.65
CA ILE A 153 -13.09 15.53 32.96
C ILE A 153 -12.37 14.18 32.90
N LEU A 154 -13.06 13.14 33.35
CA LEU A 154 -12.58 11.76 33.32
C LEU A 154 -13.29 10.95 32.22
N PRO A 155 -12.62 9.95 31.64
CA PRO A 155 -13.21 9.06 30.64
C PRO A 155 -14.07 7.94 31.27
N GLY A 156 -14.21 7.92 32.59
CA GLY A 156 -14.88 6.86 33.35
C GLY A 156 -13.91 5.92 34.07
N GLU A 157 -14.46 4.98 34.83
CA GLU A 157 -13.69 4.04 35.66
C GLU A 157 -12.92 3.03 34.77
N MET A 158 -11.62 2.85 35.04
CA MET A 158 -10.71 1.99 34.25
C MET A 158 -10.61 2.36 32.76
N LYS A 159 -10.95 3.60 32.42
CA LYS A 159 -10.84 4.15 31.06
C LYS A 159 -9.74 5.18 30.94
N LYS A 160 -9.34 5.49 29.71
CA LYS A 160 -8.44 6.58 29.31
C LYS A 160 -8.99 7.28 28.08
N PHE A 161 -8.58 8.52 27.86
CA PHE A 161 -8.76 9.19 26.58
C PHE A 161 -7.61 8.81 25.65
N LEU A 162 -7.93 8.18 24.52
CA LEU A 162 -7.00 7.99 23.40
C LEU A 162 -7.13 9.18 22.46
N LEU A 163 -6.03 9.89 22.25
CA LEU A 163 -5.94 10.98 21.29
C LEU A 163 -4.87 10.62 20.27
N THR A 164 -5.26 10.54 19.00
CA THR A 164 -4.41 9.98 17.95
C THR A 164 -4.64 10.69 16.62
N ALA A 165 -3.55 10.90 15.87
CA ALA A 165 -3.55 11.57 14.59
C ALA A 165 -2.92 10.68 13.52
N TRP A 166 -3.52 10.73 12.33
CA TRP A 166 -3.06 10.02 11.16
C TRP A 166 -2.87 10.98 9.98
N GLU A 167 -2.00 10.62 9.06
CA GLU A 167 -1.80 11.35 7.81
C GLU A 167 -1.69 10.41 6.62
N SER A 168 -2.02 10.94 5.45
CA SER A 168 -1.87 10.30 4.16
C SER A 168 -0.61 10.75 3.45
N THR A 169 0.24 9.77 3.17
CA THR A 169 1.47 9.93 2.40
C THR A 169 1.26 9.72 0.89
N ASP A 170 0.06 9.32 0.46
CA ASP A 170 -0.21 8.96 -0.94
C ASP A 170 -0.27 10.19 -1.85
N PRO A 171 0.66 10.44 -2.79
CA PRO A 171 0.55 11.56 -3.71
C PRO A 171 -0.72 11.49 -4.59
N GLU A 172 -1.30 10.30 -4.76
CA GLU A 172 -2.52 10.03 -5.53
C GLU A 172 -3.78 9.88 -4.65
N TRP A 173 -3.71 10.32 -3.38
CA TRP A 173 -4.83 10.29 -2.42
C TRP A 173 -6.12 10.86 -3.03
N ALA A 174 -7.15 10.03 -3.12
CA ALA A 174 -8.47 10.41 -3.61
C ALA A 174 -9.59 9.51 -3.02
N PRO A 175 -9.70 9.38 -1.69
CA PRO A 175 -10.83 8.65 -1.11
C PRO A 175 -12.15 9.34 -1.48
N ALA A 176 -12.99 8.54 -2.15
CA ALA A 176 -14.35 8.76 -2.65
C ALA A 176 -14.79 10.16 -3.14
N VAL A 177 -14.65 10.40 -4.47
CA VAL A 177 -15.58 11.25 -5.27
C VAL A 177 -16.47 10.39 -6.20
N ASP A 178 -16.18 9.09 -6.34
CA ASP A 178 -16.93 8.08 -7.13
C ASP A 178 -17.06 6.77 -6.32
N PRO A 179 -18.23 6.07 -6.35
CA PRO A 179 -18.43 4.77 -5.70
C PRO A 179 -17.50 3.62 -6.13
N THR A 180 -16.62 3.80 -7.12
CA THR A 180 -15.55 2.84 -7.43
C THR A 180 -14.26 3.01 -6.60
N TYR A 181 -14.17 4.03 -5.73
CA TYR A 181 -12.98 4.31 -4.91
C TYR A 181 -13.06 3.71 -3.50
N THR A 182 -11.93 3.81 -2.78
CA THR A 182 -11.80 3.34 -1.39
C THR A 182 -12.66 4.18 -0.46
N GLU A 183 -13.44 3.51 0.37
CA GLU A 183 -14.13 4.12 1.50
C GLU A 183 -13.23 4.07 2.74
N LEU A 184 -13.22 5.15 3.52
CA LEU A 184 -12.43 5.26 4.75
C LEU A 184 -13.33 5.50 5.96
N TYR A 185 -13.04 4.79 7.04
CA TYR A 185 -13.79 4.85 8.28
C TYR A 185 -12.86 4.85 9.49
N ILE A 186 -13.24 5.58 10.52
CA ILE A 186 -12.78 5.30 11.88
C ILE A 186 -13.72 4.25 12.46
N THR A 187 -13.13 3.19 13.00
CA THR A 187 -13.86 2.14 13.70
C THR A 187 -13.59 2.20 15.20
N TYR A 188 -14.62 1.89 15.99
CA TYR A 188 -14.53 1.71 17.44
C TYR A 188 -15.06 0.33 17.81
N ALA A 189 -14.22 -0.49 18.45
CA ALA A 189 -14.50 -1.88 18.79
C ALA A 189 -15.02 -2.70 17.56
N GLY A 190 -14.46 -2.43 16.38
CA GLY A 190 -14.82 -3.08 15.12
C GLY A 190 -16.10 -2.59 14.43
N ASN A 191 -16.83 -1.63 15.04
CA ASN A 191 -17.98 -0.99 14.39
C ASN A 191 -17.53 0.27 13.65
N GLN A 192 -18.06 0.52 12.46
CA GLN A 192 -17.86 1.79 11.76
C GLN A 192 -18.51 2.92 12.57
N SER A 193 -17.72 3.90 12.99
CA SER A 193 -18.16 5.00 13.85
C SER A 193 -18.18 6.32 13.11
N ILE A 194 -17.10 6.65 12.40
CA ILE A 194 -16.98 7.91 11.67
C ILE A 194 -16.64 7.59 10.22
N ARG A 195 -17.41 8.16 9.30
CA ARG A 195 -17.17 8.03 7.86
C ARG A 195 -16.34 9.21 7.38
N LEU A 196 -15.14 8.93 6.90
CA LEU A 196 -14.18 9.92 6.41
C LEU A 196 -14.43 10.14 4.90
N ASP A 197 -15.65 10.57 4.55
CA ASP A 197 -15.94 10.93 3.16
C ASP A 197 -15.27 12.25 2.80
N SER A 198 -14.90 12.40 1.53
CA SER A 198 -14.40 13.66 0.99
C SER A 198 -15.31 14.81 1.40
N THR A 199 -14.71 15.88 1.91
CA THR A 199 -15.42 17.15 2.08
C THR A 199 -16.12 17.51 0.77
N SER A 200 -17.23 18.24 0.85
CA SER A 200 -18.07 18.63 -0.31
C SER A 200 -17.33 19.38 -1.43
N ASP A 201 -16.06 19.75 -1.21
CA ASP A 201 -15.23 20.56 -2.10
C ASP A 201 -14.19 19.75 -2.90
N GLY A 202 -14.21 18.42 -2.83
CA GLY A 202 -13.46 17.54 -3.75
C GLY A 202 -12.00 17.29 -3.39
N ASP A 203 -11.52 17.85 -2.28
CA ASP A 203 -10.25 17.49 -1.64
C ASP A 203 -10.57 16.75 -0.33
N ALA A 204 -10.40 15.43 -0.32
CA ALA A 204 -10.48 14.69 0.92
C ALA A 204 -9.32 15.09 1.84
N GLU A 205 -9.60 15.26 3.13
CA GLU A 205 -8.56 15.59 4.10
C GLU A 205 -7.49 14.49 4.09
N ARG A 206 -6.24 14.92 3.99
CA ARG A 206 -5.06 14.04 3.94
C ARG A 206 -4.55 13.74 5.35
N SER A 207 -5.29 14.09 6.38
CA SER A 207 -4.96 13.87 7.77
C SER A 207 -6.23 13.96 8.59
N GLY A 208 -6.21 13.39 9.79
CA GLY A 208 -7.30 13.54 10.73
C GLY A 208 -6.83 13.25 12.15
N THR A 209 -7.54 13.81 13.12
CA THR A 209 -7.28 13.60 14.54
C THR A 209 -8.56 13.14 15.22
N VAL A 210 -8.48 12.08 16.02
CA VAL A 210 -9.63 11.53 16.73
C VAL A 210 -9.36 11.43 18.23
N LEU A 211 -10.42 11.63 19.01
CA LEU A 211 -10.46 11.44 20.45
C LEU A 211 -11.44 10.30 20.76
N ALA A 212 -11.03 9.33 21.56
CA ALA A 212 -11.85 8.19 21.96
C ALA A 212 -11.76 7.89 23.45
N ILE A 213 -12.83 7.35 24.03
CA ILE A 213 -12.81 6.76 25.38
C ILE A 213 -12.51 5.27 25.24
N VAL A 214 -11.37 4.82 25.75
CA VAL A 214 -10.90 3.43 25.63
C VAL A 214 -10.58 2.83 26.99
N ASP A 215 -10.42 1.50 27.06
CA ASP A 215 -9.90 0.86 28.27
C ASP A 215 -8.51 1.39 28.63
N ALA A 216 -8.15 1.36 29.91
CA ALA A 216 -6.85 1.87 30.38
C ALA A 216 -5.63 1.19 29.73
N THR A 217 -5.82 -0.04 29.25
CA THR A 217 -4.88 -0.78 28.40
C THR A 217 -5.65 -1.26 27.15
N PRO A 218 -5.80 -0.39 26.14
CA PRO A 218 -6.62 -0.73 24.98
C PRO A 218 -5.93 -1.77 24.10
N ASP A 219 -6.71 -2.71 23.55
CA ASP A 219 -6.24 -3.59 22.50
C ASP A 219 -5.99 -2.78 21.21
N ALA A 220 -5.03 -3.20 20.37
CA ALA A 220 -4.69 -2.50 19.13
C ALA A 220 -5.91 -2.30 18.20
N GLY A 221 -6.87 -3.23 18.20
CA GLY A 221 -8.10 -3.14 17.41
C GLY A 221 -9.21 -2.29 18.01
N THR A 222 -8.99 -1.63 19.15
CA THR A 222 -10.04 -0.83 19.82
C THR A 222 -10.47 0.36 18.98
N VAL A 223 -9.51 1.07 18.40
CA VAL A 223 -9.74 2.20 17.49
C VAL A 223 -8.85 2.02 16.28
N ALA A 224 -9.44 1.99 15.08
CA ALA A 224 -8.69 1.74 13.86
C ALA A 224 -9.19 2.57 12.68
N LEU A 225 -8.25 2.95 11.81
CA LEU A 225 -8.54 3.50 10.49
C LEU A 225 -8.73 2.33 9.52
N ARG A 226 -9.92 2.23 8.94
CA ARG A 226 -10.34 1.15 8.05
C ARG A 226 -10.50 1.68 6.63
N ALA A 227 -9.80 1.06 5.70
CA ALA A 227 -9.98 1.21 4.26
C ALA A 227 -10.74 0.02 3.68
N GLU A 228 -11.73 0.28 2.83
CA GLU A 228 -12.53 -0.76 2.17
C GLU A 228 -12.68 -0.45 0.67
N MET A 229 -12.36 -1.44 -0.18
CA MET A 229 -12.66 -1.40 -1.61
C MET A 229 -13.03 -2.81 -2.09
N GLY A 230 -14.23 -2.94 -2.65
CA GLY A 230 -14.77 -4.22 -3.09
C GLY A 230 -14.93 -5.18 -1.90
N ASN A 231 -14.17 -6.27 -1.91
CA ASN A 231 -14.12 -7.25 -0.81
C ASN A 231 -12.83 -7.17 0.02
N GLY A 232 -11.92 -6.24 -0.29
CA GLY A 232 -10.69 -6.06 0.47
C GLY A 232 -10.91 -5.04 1.58
N VAL A 233 -10.56 -5.46 2.80
CA VAL A 233 -10.60 -4.63 4.00
C VAL A 233 -9.21 -4.57 4.58
N GLN A 234 -8.74 -3.35 4.84
CA GLN A 234 -7.47 -3.11 5.48
C GLN A 234 -7.64 -2.16 6.66
N GLU A 235 -6.97 -2.48 7.77
CA GLU A 235 -7.15 -1.76 9.02
C GLU A 235 -5.80 -1.43 9.65
N LEU A 236 -5.63 -0.17 10.03
CA LEU A 236 -4.48 0.36 10.76
C LEU A 236 -4.93 0.73 12.17
N SER A 237 -4.29 0.18 13.19
CA SER A 237 -4.51 0.56 14.57
C SER A 237 -4.17 2.02 14.79
N LEU A 238 -5.11 2.78 15.33
CA LEU A 238 -4.87 4.14 15.78
C LEU A 238 -4.34 4.19 17.23
N VAL A 239 -4.25 3.03 17.90
CA VAL A 239 -3.69 2.88 19.25
C VAL A 239 -2.17 2.87 19.19
N ASP A 240 -1.60 1.99 18.36
CA ASP A 240 -0.15 1.74 18.29
C ASP A 240 0.46 1.83 16.88
N GLY A 241 -0.36 2.01 15.84
CA GLY A 241 0.13 2.13 14.45
C GLY A 241 0.39 0.81 13.75
N THR A 242 -0.05 -0.33 14.30
CA THR A 242 0.12 -1.66 13.66
C THR A 242 -0.98 -1.95 12.62
N ILE A 243 -0.65 -2.72 11.58
CA ILE A 243 -1.63 -3.26 10.63
C ILE A 243 -2.39 -4.42 11.30
N LEU A 244 -3.70 -4.25 11.43
CA LEU A 244 -4.59 -5.22 12.08
C LEU A 244 -5.08 -6.28 11.09
N THR A 245 -5.47 -5.83 9.90
CA THR A 245 -6.04 -6.64 8.84
C THR A 245 -5.54 -6.13 7.51
N THR A 246 -5.22 -7.02 6.56
CA THR A 246 -4.95 -6.65 5.17
C THR A 246 -5.33 -7.79 4.24
N PRO A 247 -5.91 -7.50 3.05
CA PRO A 247 -6.20 -8.52 2.05
C PRO A 247 -4.92 -9.01 1.34
N ALA A 248 -3.79 -8.30 1.50
CA ALA A 248 -2.54 -8.64 0.86
C ALA A 248 -1.35 -8.48 1.84
N PRO A 249 -1.20 -9.40 2.81
CA PRO A 249 -0.11 -9.36 3.81
C PRO A 249 1.29 -9.25 3.20
N ARG A 250 1.48 -9.83 2.01
CA ARG A 250 2.77 -9.86 1.32
C ARG A 250 3.29 -8.49 0.89
N MET A 251 2.46 -7.46 0.83
CA MET A 251 2.92 -6.07 0.62
C MET A 251 3.90 -5.62 1.70
N TYR A 252 3.79 -6.18 2.91
CA TYR A 252 4.56 -5.81 4.08
C TYR A 252 5.81 -6.68 4.26
N ASP A 253 5.73 -7.94 3.86
CA ASP A 253 6.80 -8.92 4.08
C ASP A 253 7.84 -8.99 2.96
N ARG A 254 7.51 -8.55 1.72
CA ARG A 254 8.38 -8.68 0.54
C ARG A 254 8.28 -7.47 -0.38
N GLY A 255 9.41 -7.14 -1.02
CA GLY A 255 9.43 -6.14 -2.09
C GLY A 255 8.57 -6.58 -3.29
N LEU A 256 7.76 -5.66 -3.81
CA LEU A 256 6.93 -5.86 -5.01
C LEU A 256 7.70 -5.62 -6.33
N GLU A 257 9.02 -5.45 -6.23
CA GLU A 257 9.90 -5.17 -7.35
C GLU A 257 10.10 -6.41 -8.22
N VAL A 258 10.07 -6.22 -9.54
CA VAL A 258 10.39 -7.26 -10.53
C VAL A 258 11.58 -6.80 -11.34
N GLU A 259 12.57 -7.67 -11.49
CA GLU A 259 13.72 -7.42 -12.37
C GLU A 259 13.49 -8.13 -13.71
N VAL A 260 13.50 -7.38 -14.81
CA VAL A 260 13.56 -7.96 -16.15
C VAL A 260 15.02 -8.31 -16.43
N SER A 261 15.36 -9.57 -16.16
CA SER A 261 16.75 -10.06 -16.22
C SER A 261 17.27 -10.24 -17.66
N GLU A 262 16.40 -10.59 -18.59
CA GLU A 262 16.72 -10.72 -20.01
C GLU A 262 15.50 -10.35 -20.86
N ALA A 263 15.69 -9.44 -21.81
CA ALA A 263 14.65 -9.02 -22.75
C ALA A 263 15.18 -9.10 -24.18
N THR A 264 14.45 -9.83 -25.03
CA THR A 264 14.70 -9.83 -26.48
C THR A 264 13.91 -8.71 -27.14
N THR A 265 14.57 -7.92 -27.97
CA THR A 265 13.92 -6.96 -28.85
C THR A 265 13.42 -7.66 -30.12
N LEU A 266 12.13 -7.55 -30.38
CA LEU A 266 11.49 -7.91 -31.64
C LEU A 266 11.57 -6.72 -32.59
N ASP A 267 12.16 -6.91 -33.76
CA ASP A 267 12.11 -5.97 -34.88
C ASP A 267 11.76 -6.77 -36.14
N THR A 268 10.57 -6.53 -36.69
CA THR A 268 10.06 -7.29 -37.83
C THR A 268 9.29 -6.43 -38.82
N LYS A 269 9.22 -6.93 -40.06
CA LYS A 269 8.48 -6.34 -41.17
C LYS A 269 7.45 -7.32 -41.68
N VAL A 270 6.19 -6.94 -41.63
CA VAL A 270 5.07 -7.74 -42.11
C VAL A 270 4.60 -7.16 -43.44
N PRO A 271 4.53 -7.94 -44.52
CA PRO A 271 4.01 -7.47 -45.79
C PRO A 271 2.60 -6.90 -45.62
N ASP A 272 2.39 -5.64 -46.02
CA ASP A 272 1.08 -4.98 -45.90
C ASP A 272 0.23 -5.19 -47.15
N GLY A 273 0.86 -5.18 -48.33
CA GLY A 273 0.18 -5.44 -49.59
C GLY A 273 -0.57 -4.25 -50.19
N PHE A 274 -0.67 -3.09 -49.50
CA PHE A 274 -1.28 -1.88 -50.08
C PHE A 274 -0.75 -0.55 -49.50
N ALA A 275 -0.45 0.44 -50.36
CA ALA A 275 0.04 1.80 -50.03
C ALA A 275 1.40 1.91 -49.28
N LYS A 276 1.69 1.05 -48.32
CA LYS A 276 3.04 0.78 -47.76
C LYS A 276 3.46 -0.64 -48.16
N ASP A 277 4.76 -0.85 -48.37
CA ASP A 277 5.26 -2.20 -48.70
C ASP A 277 5.21 -3.15 -47.48
N PHE A 278 5.43 -2.61 -46.28
CA PHE A 278 5.45 -3.36 -45.02
C PHE A 278 4.86 -2.54 -43.87
N MET A 279 4.22 -3.23 -42.93
CA MET A 279 4.03 -2.79 -41.56
C MET A 279 5.30 -3.14 -40.77
N THR A 280 5.88 -2.18 -40.06
CA THR A 280 6.96 -2.42 -39.10
C THR A 280 6.37 -2.68 -37.72
N LEU A 281 7.01 -3.59 -36.98
CA LEU A 281 6.73 -3.81 -35.56
C LEU A 281 8.05 -3.84 -34.80
N HIS A 282 8.12 -3.03 -33.75
CA HIS A 282 9.14 -3.05 -32.73
C HIS A 282 8.51 -3.41 -31.39
N GLY A 283 9.01 -4.44 -30.72
CA GLY A 283 8.41 -4.97 -29.50
C GLY A 283 9.46 -5.38 -28.47
N THR A 284 9.28 -5.02 -27.21
CA THR A 284 10.13 -5.49 -26.10
C THR A 284 9.40 -5.41 -24.76
N VAL A 285 9.94 -6.10 -23.75
CA VAL A 285 9.56 -5.94 -22.35
C VAL A 285 10.69 -5.20 -21.66
N GLU A 286 10.39 -4.05 -21.08
CA GLU A 286 11.41 -3.23 -20.38
C GLU A 286 11.22 -3.27 -18.86
N GLU A 287 9.98 -3.45 -18.43
CA GLU A 287 9.61 -3.45 -17.02
C GLU A 287 8.48 -4.44 -16.74
N ALA A 288 8.37 -4.80 -15.47
CA ALA A 288 7.25 -5.51 -14.91
C ALA A 288 7.13 -5.08 -13.44
N TYR A 289 5.97 -5.27 -12.85
CA TYR A 289 5.78 -5.01 -11.43
C TYR A 289 4.74 -5.96 -10.85
N LEU A 290 4.85 -6.21 -9.54
CA LEU A 290 3.85 -6.95 -8.79
C LEU A 290 2.83 -5.99 -8.21
N SER A 291 1.57 -6.36 -8.30
CA SER A 291 0.48 -5.65 -7.62
C SER A 291 -0.45 -6.65 -6.93
N PRO A 292 -0.85 -6.40 -5.68
CA PRO A 292 -1.89 -7.18 -5.02
C PRO A 292 -3.30 -6.79 -5.47
N TYR A 293 -3.44 -5.66 -6.15
CA TYR A 293 -4.73 -5.14 -6.62
C TYR A 293 -4.62 -4.62 -8.06
N VAL A 294 -5.55 -5.00 -8.91
CA VAL A 294 -5.68 -4.43 -10.26
C VAL A 294 -7.08 -3.86 -10.42
N SER A 295 -7.14 -2.54 -10.64
CA SER A 295 -8.38 -1.79 -10.70
C SER A 295 -9.18 -2.06 -11.98
N ALA A 296 -10.44 -1.64 -11.96
CA ALA A 296 -11.40 -1.83 -13.05
C ALA A 296 -11.04 -0.98 -14.29
N GLY A 297 -10.08 -1.47 -15.08
CA GLY A 297 -9.71 -0.90 -16.37
C GLY A 297 -9.49 -2.00 -17.40
N LEU A 298 -10.01 -1.84 -18.62
CA LEU A 298 -9.79 -2.79 -19.72
C LEU A 298 -8.29 -2.93 -20.05
N ASP A 299 -7.51 -1.88 -19.83
CA ASP A 299 -6.08 -1.83 -20.13
C ASP A 299 -5.29 -2.87 -19.32
N TYR A 300 -5.72 -3.21 -18.11
CA TYR A 300 -5.04 -4.14 -17.20
C TYR A 300 -5.70 -5.53 -17.08
N GLY A 301 -6.65 -5.85 -17.96
CA GLY A 301 -7.33 -7.16 -17.94
C GLY A 301 -8.68 -7.16 -17.26
N GLY A 302 -9.21 -5.97 -16.97
CA GLY A 302 -10.49 -5.80 -16.29
C GLY A 302 -10.36 -5.79 -14.77
N SER A 303 -11.49 -5.94 -14.07
CA SER A 303 -11.63 -5.88 -12.62
C SER A 303 -11.14 -7.16 -11.92
N LEU A 304 -9.84 -7.44 -11.98
CA LEU A 304 -9.26 -8.58 -11.24
C LEU A 304 -9.36 -8.39 -9.72
N GLY A 305 -9.33 -7.14 -9.25
CA GLY A 305 -9.48 -6.83 -7.84
C GLY A 305 -8.31 -7.35 -7.01
N TRP A 306 -8.59 -7.69 -5.75
CA TRP A 306 -7.60 -8.23 -4.82
C TRP A 306 -7.19 -9.64 -5.19
N ALA A 307 -5.88 -9.88 -5.22
CA ALA A 307 -5.33 -11.23 -5.26
C ALA A 307 -5.62 -11.98 -3.95
N SER A 308 -5.69 -13.31 -4.03
CA SER A 308 -5.77 -14.18 -2.85
C SER A 308 -4.48 -14.12 -2.02
N GLU A 309 -4.50 -14.59 -0.77
CA GLU A 309 -3.35 -14.57 0.14
C GLU A 309 -2.08 -15.26 -0.42
N ASP A 310 -2.27 -16.31 -1.23
CA ASP A 310 -1.23 -17.09 -1.89
C ASP A 310 -0.95 -16.65 -3.34
N GLU A 311 -1.61 -15.59 -3.81
CA GLU A 311 -1.52 -15.10 -5.18
C GLU A 311 -1.06 -13.64 -5.25
N ILE A 312 -0.57 -13.24 -6.42
CA ILE A 312 -0.26 -11.84 -6.72
C ILE A 312 -0.41 -11.59 -8.22
N HIS A 313 -0.73 -10.36 -8.62
CA HIS A 313 -0.80 -10.00 -10.02
C HIS A 313 0.56 -9.53 -10.51
N LEU A 314 1.08 -10.15 -11.56
CA LEU A 314 2.23 -9.69 -12.33
C LEU A 314 1.73 -8.87 -13.52
N VAL A 315 2.07 -7.59 -13.54
CA VAL A 315 1.70 -6.65 -14.60
C VAL A 315 2.91 -6.37 -15.48
N ILE A 316 2.75 -6.53 -16.79
CA ILE A 316 3.82 -6.44 -17.77
C ILE A 316 3.41 -5.48 -18.88
N PRO A 317 3.77 -4.19 -18.78
CA PRO A 317 3.66 -3.26 -19.89
C PRO A 317 4.59 -3.69 -21.03
N LEU A 318 4.05 -3.80 -22.24
CA LEU A 318 4.83 -4.09 -23.42
C LEU A 318 5.16 -2.79 -24.14
N ASN A 319 6.45 -2.56 -24.40
CA ASN A 319 6.85 -1.54 -25.35
C ASN A 319 6.59 -2.11 -26.74
N TRP A 320 5.49 -1.68 -27.37
CA TRP A 320 4.97 -2.27 -28.60
C TRP A 320 4.60 -1.18 -29.60
N ASP A 321 5.55 -0.83 -30.46
CA ASP A 321 5.40 0.19 -31.48
C ASP A 321 5.19 -0.46 -32.84
N ARG A 322 4.04 -0.20 -33.47
CA ARG A 322 3.76 -0.66 -34.82
C ARG A 322 3.19 0.43 -35.69
N ASP A 323 3.54 0.34 -36.96
CA ASP A 323 2.91 1.15 -37.99
C ASP A 323 1.43 0.78 -38.15
N PHE A 324 0.58 1.77 -38.40
CA PHE A 324 -0.80 1.51 -38.79
C PHE A 324 -0.85 0.77 -40.13
N SER A 325 -1.64 -0.30 -40.17
CA SER A 325 -1.99 -1.09 -41.36
C SER A 325 -3.49 -1.37 -41.36
N SER A 326 -4.14 -1.18 -42.51
CA SER A 326 -5.54 -1.59 -42.72
C SER A 326 -5.68 -3.05 -43.18
N ASN A 327 -4.58 -3.69 -43.59
CA ASN A 327 -4.58 -5.01 -44.23
C ASN A 327 -3.97 -6.11 -43.37
N VAL A 328 -3.23 -5.74 -42.33
CA VAL A 328 -2.60 -6.67 -41.39
C VAL A 328 -3.40 -6.69 -40.09
N LYS A 329 -3.94 -7.86 -39.75
CA LYS A 329 -4.54 -8.14 -38.45
C LYS A 329 -3.46 -8.71 -37.53
N GLU A 330 -3.24 -8.06 -36.40
CA GLU A 330 -2.35 -8.57 -35.37
C GLU A 330 -3.04 -9.65 -34.54
N LEU A 331 -2.40 -10.81 -34.45
CA LEU A 331 -2.84 -12.01 -33.75
C LEU A 331 -1.77 -12.49 -32.75
N THR A 332 -0.91 -11.57 -32.31
CA THR A 332 0.18 -11.84 -31.38
C THR A 332 -0.36 -12.53 -30.14
N GLU A 333 0.29 -13.62 -29.74
CA GLU A 333 -0.02 -14.35 -28.52
C GLU A 333 1.06 -14.10 -27.47
N ILE A 334 0.67 -13.88 -26.22
CA ILE A 334 1.54 -13.76 -25.05
C ILE A 334 1.11 -14.77 -23.99
N VAL A 335 2.10 -15.44 -23.39
CA VAL A 335 1.93 -16.35 -22.26
C VAL A 335 3.04 -16.14 -21.25
N LEU A 336 2.76 -16.44 -19.99
CA LEU A 336 3.76 -16.55 -18.94
C LEU A 336 4.05 -18.02 -18.69
N VAL A 337 5.30 -18.42 -18.83
CA VAL A 337 5.78 -19.78 -18.59
C VAL A 337 6.39 -19.85 -17.19
N LEU A 338 5.81 -20.64 -16.32
CA LEU A 338 6.32 -20.88 -14.97
C LEU A 338 7.53 -21.84 -15.00
N PRO A 339 8.34 -21.94 -13.92
CA PRO A 339 9.51 -22.82 -13.85
C PRO A 339 9.19 -24.30 -14.04
N ASP A 340 7.98 -24.73 -13.71
CA ASP A 340 7.48 -26.09 -13.92
C ASP A 340 7.04 -26.36 -15.38
N GLY A 341 7.11 -25.34 -16.25
CA GLY A 341 6.68 -25.39 -17.64
C GLY A 341 5.21 -25.08 -17.87
N THR A 342 4.44 -24.76 -16.83
CA THR A 342 3.03 -24.38 -16.95
C THR A 342 2.91 -23.05 -17.70
N GLU A 343 2.07 -22.99 -18.73
CA GLU A 343 1.78 -21.75 -19.47
C GLU A 343 0.48 -21.11 -18.95
N LEU A 344 0.60 -19.87 -18.45
CA LEU A 344 -0.52 -19.02 -18.06
C LEU A 344 -0.84 -18.04 -19.19
N ARG A 345 -2.13 -17.79 -19.40
CA ARG A 345 -2.62 -16.73 -20.29
C ARG A 345 -2.88 -15.46 -19.48
N PRO A 346 -2.68 -14.27 -20.08
CA PRO A 346 -3.04 -13.02 -19.43
C PRO A 346 -4.55 -12.95 -19.21
N ALA A 347 -4.97 -12.14 -18.24
CA ALA A 347 -6.37 -11.86 -17.95
C ALA A 347 -7.08 -11.14 -19.12
N GLN A 348 -6.35 -10.29 -19.85
CA GLN A 348 -6.83 -9.56 -21.02
C GLN A 348 -7.16 -10.51 -22.18
N ASP A 349 -8.21 -10.18 -22.95
CA ASP A 349 -8.39 -10.73 -24.29
C ASP A 349 -7.30 -10.19 -25.23
N GLN A 350 -6.39 -11.07 -25.61
CA GLN A 350 -5.23 -10.74 -26.45
C GLN A 350 -5.63 -10.23 -27.84
N THR A 351 -6.82 -10.60 -28.34
CA THR A 351 -7.31 -10.07 -29.63
C THR A 351 -7.64 -8.57 -29.54
N THR A 352 -7.99 -8.09 -28.35
CA THR A 352 -8.26 -6.68 -28.09
C THR A 352 -7.01 -5.92 -27.68
N MET A 353 -6.10 -6.56 -26.94
CA MET A 353 -4.84 -6.00 -26.44
C MET A 353 -3.98 -5.38 -27.55
N PHE A 354 -3.88 -6.07 -28.70
CA PHE A 354 -3.05 -5.64 -29.84
C PHE A 354 -3.84 -4.96 -30.97
N ARG A 355 -5.15 -4.71 -30.78
CA ARG A 355 -6.05 -4.30 -31.87
C ARG A 355 -5.68 -2.96 -32.50
N SER A 356 -5.14 -2.02 -31.72
CA SER A 356 -4.81 -0.67 -32.17
C SER A 356 -3.30 -0.52 -32.35
N ALA A 357 -2.87 0.33 -33.30
CA ALA A 357 -1.49 0.77 -33.39
C ALA A 357 -1.15 1.87 -32.35
N HIS A 358 -2.15 2.33 -31.59
CA HIS A 358 -2.00 3.37 -30.57
C HIS A 358 -2.26 2.83 -29.16
N SER A 359 -2.56 1.54 -29.02
CA SER A 359 -2.67 0.90 -27.70
C SER A 359 -1.28 0.66 -27.13
N GLN A 360 -1.16 0.80 -25.82
CA GLN A 360 -0.01 0.31 -25.06
C GLN A 360 -0.44 -1.03 -24.46
N PRO A 361 -0.04 -2.16 -25.06
CA PRO A 361 -0.52 -3.45 -24.61
C PRO A 361 0.10 -3.79 -23.27
N ILE A 362 -0.74 -4.17 -22.31
CA ILE A 362 -0.33 -4.61 -20.98
C ILE A 362 -0.84 -6.03 -20.80
N ALA A 363 0.02 -6.92 -20.32
CA ALA A 363 -0.34 -8.29 -19.99
C ALA A 363 -0.30 -8.49 -18.47
N THR A 364 -1.43 -8.89 -17.89
CA THR A 364 -1.56 -9.12 -16.45
C THR A 364 -1.80 -10.60 -16.19
N PHE A 365 -1.07 -11.18 -15.25
CA PHE A 365 -1.18 -12.57 -14.85
C PHE A 365 -1.39 -12.70 -13.35
N THR A 366 -2.28 -13.57 -12.90
CA THR A 366 -2.33 -13.99 -11.50
C THR A 366 -1.38 -15.18 -11.32
N ILE A 367 -0.40 -15.03 -10.45
CA ILE A 367 0.68 -16.01 -10.22
C ILE A 367 0.74 -16.42 -8.75
N PRO A 368 1.30 -17.59 -8.43
CA PRO A 368 1.64 -17.93 -7.05
C PRO A 368 2.56 -16.86 -6.47
N ALA A 369 2.23 -16.33 -5.31
CA ALA A 369 2.98 -15.21 -4.77
C ALA A 369 4.37 -15.61 -4.25
N ASP A 370 4.67 -16.90 -4.10
CA ASP A 370 6.00 -17.42 -3.79
C ASP A 370 6.83 -17.71 -5.06
N LEU A 371 6.31 -17.44 -6.26
CA LEU A 371 7.02 -17.63 -7.52
C LEU A 371 8.26 -16.74 -7.66
N ASP A 372 9.46 -17.35 -7.75
CA ASP A 372 10.72 -16.60 -7.82
C ASP A 372 11.10 -16.12 -9.22
N THR A 373 10.77 -16.87 -10.26
CA THR A 373 11.12 -16.52 -11.65
C THR A 373 10.04 -17.01 -12.59
N ALA A 374 9.86 -16.31 -13.71
CA ALA A 374 8.98 -16.74 -14.78
C ALA A 374 9.53 -16.30 -16.14
N THR A 375 9.02 -16.89 -17.22
CA THR A 375 9.39 -16.52 -18.58
C THR A 375 8.22 -15.97 -19.35
N VAL A 376 8.28 -14.72 -19.77
CA VAL A 376 7.29 -14.19 -20.70
C VAL A 376 7.66 -14.65 -22.10
N LYS A 377 6.71 -15.24 -22.80
CA LYS A 377 6.88 -15.68 -24.18
C LYS A 377 5.88 -14.96 -25.05
N ILE A 378 6.42 -14.14 -25.97
CA ILE A 378 5.65 -13.39 -26.95
C ILE A 378 5.81 -14.09 -28.30
N MET A 379 4.70 -14.37 -28.96
CA MET A 379 4.61 -15.07 -30.24
C MET A 379 3.88 -14.18 -31.24
N PRO A 380 4.62 -13.29 -31.95
CA PRO A 380 4.03 -12.42 -32.95
C PRO A 380 3.41 -13.24 -34.09
N ARG A 381 2.14 -12.94 -34.40
CA ARG A 381 1.42 -13.57 -35.50
C ARG A 381 0.58 -12.53 -36.22
N PHE A 382 0.49 -12.67 -37.54
CA PHE A 382 -0.19 -11.70 -38.39
C PHE A 382 -1.06 -12.42 -39.41
N GLY A 383 -2.30 -11.97 -39.55
CA GLY A 383 -3.21 -12.36 -40.62
C GLY A 383 -3.36 -11.26 -41.65
N GLN A 384 -3.67 -11.62 -42.89
CA GLN A 384 -4.10 -10.66 -43.92
C GLN A 384 -5.62 -10.50 -43.83
N VAL A 385 -6.11 -9.26 -43.87
CA VAL A 385 -7.55 -8.93 -43.83
C VAL A 385 -8.22 -9.19 -45.20
N LEU A 386 -7.44 -9.30 -46.27
CA LEU A 386 -7.90 -9.38 -47.67
C LEU A 386 -8.72 -10.62 -48.06
N ASP A 387 -9.06 -11.53 -47.13
CA ASP A 387 -9.88 -12.72 -47.42
C ASP A 387 -11.30 -12.70 -46.81
N GLU A 388 -11.70 -11.70 -46.00
CA GLU A 388 -13.06 -11.69 -45.38
C GLU A 388 -14.11 -10.86 -46.15
N ASP A 389 -13.71 -9.87 -46.96
CA ASP A 389 -14.65 -8.92 -47.61
C ASP A 389 -14.87 -9.16 -49.13
N PHE A 390 -14.34 -10.25 -49.70
CA PHE A 390 -14.42 -10.54 -51.15
C PHE A 390 -15.04 -11.91 -51.53
N GLU A 391 -15.77 -12.57 -50.62
CA GLU A 391 -16.65 -13.73 -50.97
C GLU A 391 -18.12 -13.36 -51.13
#